data_AF-A0A7C3KJM7-F1
#
_entry.id   AF-A0A7C3KJM7-F1
#
_cell.length_a   1.000
_cell.length_b   1.000
_cell.length_c   1.000
_cell.angle_alpha   90.00
_cell.angle_beta   90.00
_cell.angle_gamma   90.00
#
_symmetry.space_group_name_H-M   'P 1'
#
loop_
_entity.id
_entity.type
_entity.pdbx_description
1 polymer ?
#
loop_
_entity_poly.entity_id
_entity_poly.type
_entity_poly.pdbx_seq_one_letter_code
_entity_poly.pdbx_strand_id
1 'polypeptide(L)'
;MTETIDHIGSMRQDLDLAKLEAFAGKVMGDIGGALALLLTYVGDQTGVYQALRNTGRCRLETLAQAAGVDKRYLQEWLGAQAAAGYITFHEADETFSLTPEQALVFAQEGHPACLQGFVQLMVAQFTTHEKAAHVFRSGEGRAWGDHHSCCFCGTDRFFRPGYTEVDPID
;
A
#
# COMPACT_ATOMS: atom_id res chain seq x y z
N MET A 1 13.46 27.73 32.46
CA MET A 1 11.99 27.63 32.29
C MET A 1 11.41 28.85 31.55
N THR A 2 12.04 30.03 31.66
CA THR A 2 11.65 31.24 30.92
C THR A 2 12.00 31.18 29.42
N GLU A 3 13.17 30.68 29.04
CA GLU A 3 13.61 30.57 27.61
C GLU A 3 12.71 29.65 26.76
N THR A 4 12.14 28.60 27.34
CA THR A 4 11.24 27.67 26.62
C THR A 4 9.90 28.31 26.28
N ILE A 5 9.43 29.25 27.11
CA ILE A 5 8.15 29.94 26.91
C ILE A 5 8.32 31.05 25.85
N ASP A 6 9.47 31.73 25.83
CA ASP A 6 9.79 32.75 24.83
C ASP A 6 9.94 32.16 23.41
N HIS A 7 10.51 30.96 23.28
CA HIS A 7 10.59 30.27 21.98
C HIS A 7 9.22 29.85 21.42
N ILE A 8 8.30 29.39 22.26
CA ILE A 8 6.93 29.04 21.85
C ILE A 8 6.14 30.31 21.49
N GLY A 9 6.34 31.41 22.22
CA GLY A 9 5.76 32.72 21.92
C GLY A 9 6.24 33.30 20.59
N SER A 10 7.54 33.15 20.28
CA SER A 10 8.16 33.60 19.02
C SER A 10 7.71 32.76 17.81
N MET A 11 7.63 31.43 17.92
CA MET A 11 7.12 30.56 16.83
C MET A 11 5.69 30.91 16.41
N ARG A 12 4.87 31.38 17.34
CA ARG A 12 3.46 31.71 17.10
C ARG A 12 3.27 33.05 16.38
N GLN A 13 4.28 33.93 16.39
CA GLN A 13 4.23 35.23 15.70
C GLN A 13 4.56 35.13 14.20
N ASP A 14 5.26 34.07 13.77
CA ASP A 14 5.63 33.83 12.37
C ASP A 14 4.85 32.67 11.69
N LEU A 15 3.90 32.06 12.40
CA LEU A 15 3.15 30.91 11.91
C LEU A 15 1.98 31.33 11.00
N ASP A 16 2.14 31.07 9.71
CA ASP A 16 1.06 31.16 8.73
C ASP A 16 0.14 29.91 8.84
N LEU A 17 -1.06 30.11 9.40
CA LEU A 17 -2.01 29.02 9.64
C LEU A 17 -2.48 28.34 8.34
N ALA A 18 -2.62 29.08 7.24
CA ALA A 18 -3.04 28.50 5.97
C ALA A 18 -1.96 27.57 5.40
N LYS A 19 -0.68 27.95 5.53
CA LYS A 19 0.45 27.07 5.15
C LYS A 19 0.53 25.84 6.05
N LEU A 20 0.26 25.99 7.35
CA LEU A 20 0.24 24.86 8.28
C LEU A 20 -0.85 23.86 7.91
N GLU A 21 -2.08 24.32 7.66
CA GLU A 21 -3.21 23.45 7.29
C GLU A 21 -2.94 22.70 5.99
N ALA A 22 -2.43 23.39 4.96
CA ALA A 22 -2.06 22.76 3.70
C ALA A 22 -0.96 21.69 3.89
N PHE A 23 0.06 22.00 4.69
CA PHE A 23 1.15 21.07 4.95
C PHE A 23 0.70 19.86 5.79
N ALA A 24 -0.09 20.08 6.84
CA ALA A 24 -0.67 19.01 7.65
C ALA A 24 -1.59 18.12 6.80
N GLY A 25 -2.39 18.70 5.91
CA GLY A 25 -3.22 17.96 4.95
C GLY A 25 -2.40 17.06 4.03
N LYS A 26 -1.28 17.56 3.49
CA LYS A 26 -0.35 16.75 2.70
C LYS A 26 0.18 15.56 3.51
N VAL A 27 0.68 15.81 4.73
CA VAL A 27 1.23 14.75 5.60
C VAL A 27 0.17 13.71 5.95
N MET A 28 -1.07 14.13 6.23
CA MET A 28 -2.19 13.22 6.45
C MET A 28 -2.50 12.37 5.21
N GLY A 29 -2.41 12.95 4.01
CA GLY A 29 -2.52 12.22 2.75
C GLY A 29 -1.44 11.15 2.59
N ASP A 30 -0.18 11.49 2.91
CA ASP A 30 0.95 10.54 2.86
C ASP A 30 0.75 9.38 3.86
N ILE A 31 0.27 9.67 5.08
CA ILE A 31 -0.07 8.65 6.09
C ILE A 31 -1.19 7.74 5.59
N GLY A 32 -2.25 8.32 5.00
CA GLY A 32 -3.35 7.56 4.40
C GLY A 32 -2.86 6.65 3.28
N GLY A 33 -1.97 7.15 2.41
CA GLY A 33 -1.33 6.35 1.36
C GLY A 33 -0.49 5.19 1.90
N ALA A 34 0.29 5.42 2.97
CA ALA A 34 1.08 4.36 3.61
C ALA A 34 0.20 3.25 4.21
N LEU A 35 -0.92 3.62 4.84
CA LEU A 35 -1.90 2.65 5.35
C LEU A 35 -2.60 1.90 4.21
N ALA A 36 -2.95 2.58 3.13
CA ALA A 36 -3.53 1.95 1.94
C ALA A 36 -2.56 0.91 1.34
N LEU A 37 -1.27 1.21 1.24
CA LEU A 37 -0.24 0.27 0.80
C LEU A 37 -0.17 -0.98 1.68
N LEU A 38 -0.22 -0.82 3.01
CA LEU A 38 -0.25 -1.95 3.93
C LEU A 38 -1.49 -2.84 3.70
N LEU A 39 -2.66 -2.23 3.52
CA LEU A 39 -3.88 -2.99 3.24
C LEU A 39 -3.84 -3.66 1.87
N THR A 40 -3.25 -3.03 0.85
CA THR A 40 -3.03 -3.66 -0.46
C THR A 40 -2.12 -4.89 -0.31
N TYR A 41 -1.05 -4.80 0.49
CA TYR A 41 -0.24 -5.98 0.80
C TYR A 41 -1.05 -7.08 1.47
N VAL A 42 -1.92 -6.75 2.44
CA VAL A 42 -2.80 -7.75 3.07
C VAL A 42 -3.71 -8.43 2.04
N GLY A 43 -4.29 -7.66 1.11
CA GLY A 43 -5.15 -8.20 0.05
C GLY A 43 -4.42 -9.11 -0.93
N ASP A 44 -3.17 -8.79 -1.27
CA ASP A 44 -2.27 -9.63 -2.06
C ASP A 44 -1.99 -10.96 -1.34
N GLN A 45 -1.49 -10.88 -0.11
CA GLN A 45 -1.07 -12.07 0.65
C GLN A 45 -2.24 -13.00 1.03
N THR A 46 -3.46 -12.48 1.10
CA THR A 46 -4.68 -13.26 1.37
C THR A 46 -5.41 -13.69 0.10
N GLY A 47 -4.94 -13.30 -1.09
CA GLY A 47 -5.53 -13.68 -2.37
C GLY A 47 -6.84 -12.95 -2.72
N VAL A 48 -7.24 -11.93 -1.96
CA VAL A 48 -8.52 -11.22 -2.15
C VAL A 48 -8.59 -10.52 -3.51
N TYR A 49 -7.50 -9.86 -3.96
CA TYR A 49 -7.48 -9.24 -5.29
C TYR A 49 -7.61 -10.27 -6.42
N GLN A 50 -6.94 -11.41 -6.29
CA GLN A 50 -7.05 -12.50 -7.26
C GLN A 50 -8.47 -13.07 -7.29
N ALA A 51 -9.09 -13.25 -6.12
CA ALA A 51 -10.48 -13.70 -6.02
C ALA A 51 -11.46 -12.69 -6.64
N LEU A 52 -11.28 -11.39 -6.41
CA LEU A 52 -12.06 -10.32 -7.05
C LEU A 52 -11.93 -10.37 -8.58
N ARG A 53 -10.71 -10.49 -9.09
CA ARG A 53 -10.44 -10.62 -10.53
C ARG A 53 -11.15 -11.84 -11.12
N ASN A 54 -11.05 -13.00 -10.47
CA ASN A 54 -11.57 -14.26 -10.98
C ASN A 54 -13.10 -14.36 -10.89
N THR A 55 -13.69 -13.81 -9.82
CA THR A 55 -15.14 -13.88 -9.58
C THR A 55 -15.88 -12.81 -10.38
N GLY A 56 -15.21 -11.71 -10.73
CA GLY A 56 -15.85 -10.53 -11.30
C GLY A 56 -16.67 -9.79 -10.25
N ARG A 57 -17.69 -9.05 -10.69
CA ARG A 57 -18.57 -8.30 -9.78
C ARG A 57 -19.33 -9.27 -8.86
N CYS A 58 -19.11 -9.17 -7.55
CA CYS A 58 -19.66 -10.13 -6.59
C CYS A 58 -20.00 -9.49 -5.23
N ARG A 59 -20.88 -10.16 -4.47
CA ARG A 59 -21.21 -9.78 -3.08
C ARG A 59 -20.10 -10.22 -2.11
N LEU A 60 -20.10 -9.60 -0.94
CA LEU A 60 -19.16 -9.87 0.15
C LEU A 60 -19.06 -11.37 0.51
N GLU A 61 -20.19 -12.08 0.58
CA GLU A 61 -20.23 -13.51 0.94
C GLU A 61 -19.53 -14.39 -0.10
N THR A 62 -19.82 -14.14 -1.38
CA THR A 62 -19.21 -14.86 -2.49
C THR A 62 -17.70 -14.65 -2.49
N LEU A 63 -17.25 -13.41 -2.26
CA LEU A 63 -15.83 -13.10 -2.23
C LEU A 63 -15.12 -13.71 -1.02
N ALA A 64 -15.73 -13.66 0.17
CA ALA A 64 -15.18 -14.28 1.37
C ALA A 64 -14.96 -15.79 1.17
N GLN A 65 -15.94 -16.47 0.56
CA GLN A 65 -15.84 -17.88 0.22
C GLN A 65 -14.76 -18.13 -0.83
N ALA A 66 -14.71 -17.32 -1.90
CA ALA A 66 -13.74 -17.47 -2.99
C ALA A 66 -12.30 -17.25 -2.53
N ALA A 67 -12.06 -16.28 -1.63
CA ALA A 67 -10.74 -15.97 -1.09
C ALA A 67 -10.37 -16.82 0.14
N GLY A 68 -11.33 -17.52 0.76
CA GLY A 68 -11.09 -18.30 1.97
C GLY A 68 -10.79 -17.45 3.22
N VAL A 69 -11.36 -16.25 3.30
CA VAL A 69 -11.12 -15.28 4.39
C VAL A 69 -12.38 -15.05 5.21
N ASP A 70 -12.21 -14.56 6.44
CA ASP A 70 -13.34 -14.21 7.30
C ASP A 70 -14.10 -12.99 6.76
N LYS A 71 -15.43 -13.12 6.69
CA LYS A 71 -16.32 -12.12 6.12
C LYS A 71 -16.23 -10.77 6.84
N ARG A 72 -16.07 -10.75 8.16
CA ARG A 72 -16.04 -9.50 8.94
C ARG A 72 -14.81 -8.68 8.60
N TYR A 73 -13.63 -9.32 8.59
CA TYR A 73 -12.38 -8.62 8.26
C TYR A 73 -12.34 -8.22 6.78
N LEU A 74 -12.89 -9.05 5.89
CA LEU A 74 -13.01 -8.70 4.48
C LEU A 74 -13.90 -7.47 4.27
N GLN A 75 -15.00 -7.33 5.01
CA GLN A 75 -15.89 -6.18 4.89
C GLN A 75 -15.16 -4.85 5.20
N GLU A 76 -14.40 -4.81 6.30
CA GLU A 76 -13.61 -3.63 6.67
C GLU A 76 -12.53 -3.32 5.62
N TRP A 77 -11.85 -4.37 5.13
CA TRP A 77 -10.84 -4.23 4.10
C TRP A 77 -11.43 -3.68 2.79
N LEU A 78 -12.57 -4.21 2.34
CA LEU A 78 -13.25 -3.74 1.13
C LEU A 78 -13.68 -2.27 1.26
N GLY A 79 -14.19 -1.87 2.43
CA GLY A 79 -14.53 -0.47 2.70
C GLY A 79 -13.33 0.45 2.56
N ALA A 80 -12.19 0.09 3.16
CA ALA A 80 -10.96 0.88 3.05
C ALA A 80 -10.43 0.94 1.61
N GLN A 81 -10.45 -0.16 0.87
CA GLN A 81 -9.97 -0.23 -0.50
C GLN A 81 -10.87 0.52 -1.50
N ALA A 82 -12.19 0.49 -1.29
CA ALA A 82 -13.13 1.27 -2.08
C ALA A 82 -12.95 2.78 -1.82
N ALA A 83 -12.77 3.17 -0.55
CA ALA A 83 -12.49 4.56 -0.18
C ALA A 83 -11.16 5.07 -0.75
N ALA A 84 -10.15 4.19 -0.86
CA ALA A 84 -8.87 4.49 -1.50
C ALA A 84 -8.94 4.51 -3.04
N GLY A 85 -10.06 4.07 -3.64
CA GLY A 85 -10.23 3.98 -5.10
C GLY A 85 -9.51 2.81 -5.76
N TYR A 86 -9.06 1.83 -4.99
CA TYR A 86 -8.32 0.66 -5.50
C TYR A 86 -9.24 -0.49 -5.94
N ILE A 87 -10.49 -0.48 -5.48
CA ILE A 87 -11.57 -1.35 -5.98
C ILE A 87 -12.82 -0.51 -6.24
N THR A 88 -13.75 -1.04 -7.02
CA THR A 88 -15.06 -0.42 -7.24
C THR A 88 -16.10 -1.04 -6.30
N PHE A 89 -16.79 -0.20 -5.53
CA PHE A 89 -18.02 -0.56 -4.83
C PHE A 89 -19.23 -0.09 -5.63
N HIS A 90 -20.22 -0.96 -5.79
CA HIS A 90 -21.46 -0.68 -6.48
C HIS A 90 -22.61 -0.62 -5.48
N GLU A 91 -23.03 0.59 -5.12
CA GLU A 91 -24.07 0.83 -4.10
C GLU A 91 -25.42 0.20 -4.45
N ALA A 92 -25.78 0.18 -5.73
CA ALA A 92 -27.10 -0.28 -6.20
C ALA A 92 -27.43 -1.73 -5.81
N ASP A 93 -26.43 -2.60 -5.69
CA ASP A 93 -26.60 -4.02 -5.37
C ASP A 93 -25.59 -4.52 -4.32
N GLU A 94 -24.85 -3.62 -3.68
CA GLU A 94 -23.85 -3.91 -2.65
C GLU A 94 -22.79 -4.94 -3.11
N THR A 95 -22.27 -4.74 -4.32
CA THR A 95 -21.25 -5.62 -4.90
C THR A 95 -19.92 -4.90 -5.08
N PHE A 96 -18.85 -5.68 -5.26
CA PHE A 96 -17.50 -5.19 -5.44
C PHE A 96 -16.90 -5.77 -6.72
N SER A 97 -16.06 -5.00 -7.40
CA SER A 97 -15.32 -5.45 -8.58
C SER A 97 -13.97 -4.74 -8.72
N LEU A 98 -13.14 -5.23 -9.64
CA LEU A 98 -12.01 -4.49 -10.19
C LEU A 98 -12.36 -4.02 -11.59
N THR A 99 -11.98 -2.79 -11.96
CA THR A 99 -11.88 -2.42 -13.37
C THR A 99 -10.72 -3.16 -14.03
N PRO A 100 -10.63 -3.22 -15.37
CA PRO A 100 -9.48 -3.80 -16.05
C PRO A 100 -8.14 -3.21 -15.60
N GLU A 101 -8.06 -1.89 -15.42
CA GLU A 101 -6.85 -1.19 -14.98
C GLU A 101 -6.48 -1.55 -13.54
N GLN A 102 -7.46 -1.57 -12.63
CA GLN A 102 -7.24 -2.00 -11.24
C GLN A 102 -6.79 -3.47 -11.17
N ALA A 103 -7.36 -4.34 -12.01
CA ALA A 103 -6.97 -5.74 -12.09
C ALA A 103 -5.53 -5.92 -12.62
N LEU A 104 -5.12 -5.13 -13.62
CA LEU A 104 -3.72 -5.15 -14.10
C LEU A 104 -2.74 -4.74 -13.00
N VAL A 105 -3.08 -3.72 -12.22
CA VAL A 105 -2.22 -3.19 -11.15
C VAL A 105 -2.15 -4.12 -9.93
N PHE A 106 -3.26 -4.74 -9.55
CA PHE A 106 -3.39 -5.45 -8.28
C PHE A 106 -3.65 -6.96 -8.39
N ALA A 107 -3.82 -7.53 -9.58
CA ALA A 107 -4.20 -8.94 -9.71
C ALA A 107 -3.61 -9.65 -10.92
N GLN A 108 -2.67 -9.04 -11.66
CA GLN A 108 -2.05 -9.64 -12.83
C GLN A 108 -0.56 -9.90 -12.61
N GLU A 109 -0.24 -10.87 -11.76
CA GLU A 109 1.15 -11.28 -11.51
C GLU A 109 1.87 -11.58 -12.83
N GLY A 110 3.12 -11.10 -12.95
CA GLY A 110 3.93 -11.27 -14.17
C GLY A 110 3.74 -10.18 -15.22
N HIS A 111 2.74 -9.30 -15.10
CA HIS A 111 2.59 -8.16 -16.00
C HIS A 111 3.39 -6.93 -15.50
N PRO A 112 4.05 -6.14 -16.36
CA PRO A 112 4.87 -5.00 -15.92
C PRO A 112 4.11 -3.91 -15.16
N ALA A 113 2.81 -3.78 -15.42
CA ALA A 113 1.95 -2.84 -14.69
C ALA A 113 1.50 -3.34 -13.30
N CYS A 114 1.76 -4.61 -12.95
CA CYS A 114 1.37 -5.15 -11.65
C CYS A 114 2.31 -4.63 -10.56
N LEU A 115 1.76 -3.87 -9.61
CA LEU A 115 2.54 -3.17 -8.59
C LEU A 115 2.64 -3.93 -7.26
N GLN A 116 2.04 -5.12 -7.13
CA GLN A 116 2.06 -5.87 -5.86
C GLN A 116 3.48 -6.22 -5.39
N GLY A 117 4.39 -6.56 -6.31
CA GLY A 117 5.80 -6.75 -5.97
C GLY A 117 6.44 -5.49 -5.39
N PHE A 118 6.08 -4.31 -5.90
CA PHE A 118 6.57 -3.03 -5.39
C PHE A 118 5.95 -2.67 -4.02
N VAL A 119 4.68 -2.97 -3.83
CA VAL A 119 4.03 -2.87 -2.50
C VAL A 119 4.77 -3.74 -1.48
N GLN A 120 5.11 -4.98 -1.85
CA GLN A 120 5.86 -5.90 -0.99
C GLN A 120 7.29 -5.37 -0.67
N LEU A 121 7.95 -4.69 -1.61
CA LEU A 121 9.21 -3.99 -1.36
C LEU A 121 9.08 -2.90 -0.29
N MET A 122 8.01 -2.11 -0.34
CA MET A 122 7.75 -1.07 0.65
C MET A 122 7.54 -1.65 2.04
N VAL A 123 6.78 -2.75 2.16
CA VAL A 123 6.61 -3.48 3.42
C VAL A 123 7.95 -3.93 3.99
N ALA A 124 8.87 -4.43 3.15
CA ALA A 124 10.21 -4.83 3.61
C ALA A 124 10.99 -3.68 4.28
N GLN A 125 10.81 -2.44 3.81
CA GLN A 125 11.43 -1.26 4.43
C GLN A 125 10.84 -1.00 5.81
N PHE A 126 9.51 -1.04 5.94
CA PHE A 126 8.84 -0.87 7.24
C PHE A 126 9.20 -1.98 8.23
N THR A 127 9.31 -3.23 7.79
CA THR A 127 9.71 -4.33 8.68
C THR A 127 11.15 -4.19 9.21
N THR A 128 12.00 -3.42 8.52
CA THR A 128 13.42 -3.26 8.89
C THR A 128 13.80 -1.83 9.27
N HIS A 129 12.82 -1.01 9.64
CA HIS A 129 12.99 0.40 9.99
C HIS A 129 14.00 0.63 11.14
N GLU A 130 14.06 -0.26 12.13
CA GLU A 130 15.01 -0.14 13.24
C GLU A 130 16.47 -0.24 12.78
N LYS A 131 16.76 -1.20 11.90
CA LYS A 131 18.10 -1.36 11.28
C LYS A 131 18.41 -0.14 10.42
N ALA A 132 17.45 0.36 9.64
CA ALA A 132 17.64 1.58 8.86
C ALA A 132 17.99 2.78 9.75
N ALA A 133 17.29 2.96 10.87
CA ALA A 133 17.57 4.02 11.82
C ALA A 133 18.94 3.86 12.51
N HIS A 134 19.35 2.62 12.79
CA HIS A 134 20.69 2.33 13.32
C HIS A 134 21.79 2.71 12.31
N VAL A 135 21.70 2.21 11.07
CA VAL A 135 22.66 2.52 9.99
C VAL A 135 22.74 4.02 9.75
N PHE A 136 21.61 4.74 9.80
CA PHE A 136 21.58 6.19 9.66
C PHE A 136 22.35 6.91 10.79
N ARG A 137 22.31 6.38 12.02
CA ARG A 137 23.05 6.95 13.17
C ARG A 137 24.52 6.57 13.17
N SER A 138 24.86 5.32 12.85
CA SER A 138 26.21 4.79 12.98
C SER A 138 27.06 5.00 11.73
N GLY A 139 26.46 5.08 10.55
CA GLY A 139 27.16 5.08 9.26
C GLY A 139 27.70 3.70 8.87
N GLU A 140 27.50 2.67 9.70
CA GLU A 140 27.85 1.29 9.38
C GLU A 140 26.87 0.78 8.32
N GLY A 141 27.33 0.63 7.07
CA GLY A 141 26.46 0.25 5.96
C GLY A 141 25.66 -1.04 6.22
N ARG A 142 24.59 -1.24 5.43
CA ARG A 142 23.77 -2.45 5.49
C ARG A 142 24.25 -3.48 4.46
N ALA A 143 24.57 -4.70 4.89
CA ALA A 143 24.85 -5.79 3.96
C ALA A 143 23.57 -6.19 3.21
N TRP A 144 23.71 -6.57 1.93
CA TRP A 144 22.55 -6.99 1.11
C TRP A 144 21.78 -8.17 1.72
N GLY A 145 22.49 -9.11 2.35
CA GLY A 145 21.87 -10.24 3.04
C GLY A 145 21.02 -9.88 4.27
N ASP A 146 21.16 -8.66 4.81
CA ASP A 146 20.42 -8.21 6.00
C ASP A 146 19.02 -7.69 5.67
N HIS A 147 18.59 -7.75 4.40
CA HIS A 147 17.25 -7.34 4.00
C HIS A 147 16.18 -8.37 4.41
N HIS A 148 14.97 -7.90 4.71
CA HIS A 148 13.83 -8.79 4.97
C HIS A 148 13.50 -9.61 3.71
N SER A 149 12.95 -10.81 3.88
CA SER A 149 12.59 -11.71 2.76
C SER A 149 11.70 -11.03 1.71
N CYS A 150 10.76 -10.19 2.15
CA CYS A 150 9.91 -9.38 1.27
C CYS A 150 10.70 -8.47 0.31
N CYS A 151 11.93 -8.08 0.65
CA CYS A 151 12.78 -7.31 -0.25
C CYS A 151 13.14 -8.16 -1.48
N PHE A 152 13.59 -9.39 -1.27
CA PHE A 152 13.97 -10.28 -2.36
C PHE A 152 12.76 -10.71 -3.19
N CYS A 153 11.67 -11.14 -2.52
CA CYS A 153 10.44 -11.53 -3.21
C CYS A 153 9.82 -10.36 -3.99
N GLY A 154 9.77 -9.17 -3.39
CA GLY A 154 9.21 -7.99 -4.04
C GLY A 154 10.05 -7.53 -5.23
N THR A 155 11.39 -7.54 -5.12
CA THR A 155 12.30 -7.25 -6.24
C THR A 155 12.03 -8.19 -7.40
N ASP A 156 11.96 -9.49 -7.11
CA ASP A 156 11.72 -10.50 -8.13
C ASP A 156 10.35 -10.31 -8.82
N ARG A 157 9.27 -10.22 -8.04
CA ARG A 157 7.90 -10.04 -8.56
C ARG A 157 7.74 -8.78 -9.41
N PHE A 158 8.39 -7.68 -9.03
CA PHE A 158 8.24 -6.40 -9.71
C PHE A 158 9.15 -6.24 -10.92
N PHE A 159 10.43 -6.62 -10.82
CA PHE A 159 11.40 -6.37 -11.89
C PHE A 159 11.50 -7.51 -12.90
N ARG A 160 11.27 -8.77 -12.52
CA ARG A 160 11.34 -9.91 -13.44
C ARG A 160 10.48 -9.71 -14.70
N PRO A 161 9.21 -9.26 -14.62
CA PRO A 161 8.37 -9.05 -15.79
C PRO A 161 9.06 -8.28 -16.92
N GLY A 162 9.71 -7.14 -16.59
CA GLY A 162 10.37 -6.29 -17.58
C GLY A 162 11.65 -6.89 -18.19
N TYR A 163 12.19 -7.97 -17.62
CA TYR A 163 13.32 -8.71 -18.19
C TYR A 163 12.89 -9.93 -19.02
N THR A 164 11.66 -10.41 -18.85
CA THR A 164 11.14 -11.59 -19.53
C THR A 164 10.25 -11.27 -20.72
N GLU A 165 9.97 -10.00 -21.01
CA GLU A 165 9.15 -9.63 -22.17
C GLU A 165 9.83 -10.00 -23.49
N VAL A 166 9.23 -11.00 -24.15
CA VAL A 166 9.12 -11.12 -25.60
C VAL A 166 7.80 -10.40 -25.97
N ASP A 167 7.80 -9.62 -27.06
CA ASP A 167 6.81 -8.63 -27.54
C ASP A 167 5.33 -8.73 -27.04
N PRO A 168 4.65 -7.59 -26.80
CA PRO A 168 3.35 -7.50 -26.13
C PRO A 168 2.12 -7.77 -27.04
N ILE A 169 2.25 -8.60 -28.09
CA ILE A 169 1.13 -9.00 -28.94
C ILE A 169 1.21 -10.51 -29.22
N ASP A 170 0.74 -11.32 -28.27
CA ASP A 170 0.19 -12.67 -28.50
C ASP A 170 -0.76 -13.04 -27.35
#